data_AF-A0A6A6HKP5-F1
#
_entry.id   AF-A0A6A6HKP5-F1
#
_cell.length_a   1.000
_cell.length_b   1.000
_cell.length_c   1.000
_cell.angle_alpha   90.00
_cell.angle_beta   90.00
_cell.angle_gamma   90.00
#
_symmetry.space_group_name_H-M   'P 1'
#
loop_
_entity.id
_entity.type
_entity.pdbx_description
1 polymer ?
#
loop_
_entity_poly.entity_id
_entity_poly.type
_entity_poly.pdbx_seq_one_letter_code
_entity_poly.pdbx_strand_id
1 'polypeptide(L)'
;MAIKSNGKRKRTDPAHNEAYSDPFPTSSENLLSASYDMTYSEPPIPSSDLTLEESAQLDRLNKDLDSTLQALETALHQRDEALSNLPSELISSSSEDTALSSDLGTPNSMPDTEKIERCKAVIDTYVRGLHEFNEMKDLAQGLAGLVAERRGVRMQELMKEYGIGNGE
;
A
#
# COMPACT_ATOMS: atom_id res chain seq x y z
N MET A 1 53.36 22.88 -36.72
CA MET A 1 54.65 22.73 -36.02
C MET A 1 54.52 21.57 -35.02
N ALA A 2 55.39 20.57 -35.16
CA ALA A 2 55.79 19.52 -34.22
C ALA A 2 54.73 18.68 -33.45
N ILE A 3 54.58 17.44 -33.94
CA ILE A 3 54.36 16.22 -33.16
C ILE A 3 55.54 16.03 -32.19
N LYS A 4 55.27 15.63 -30.93
CA LYS A 4 56.18 14.92 -29.99
C LYS A 4 55.26 14.35 -28.88
N SER A 5 54.93 13.06 -28.83
CA SER A 5 55.79 11.87 -28.66
C SER A 5 56.78 12.02 -27.52
N ASN A 6 56.56 11.27 -26.44
CA ASN A 6 57.50 10.37 -25.75
C ASN A 6 56.88 10.05 -24.38
N GLY A 7 56.53 8.80 -24.08
CA GLY A 7 57.48 7.71 -23.81
C GLY A 7 57.57 7.57 -22.27
N LYS A 8 57.59 6.41 -21.64
CA LYS A 8 58.04 5.04 -21.96
C LYS A 8 57.35 4.13 -20.91
N ARG A 9 56.77 2.99 -21.29
CA ARG A 9 57.35 1.62 -21.13
C ARG A 9 57.76 1.31 -19.67
N LYS A 10 57.47 0.17 -19.05
CA LYS A 10 57.23 -1.19 -19.54
C LYS A 10 57.10 -2.11 -18.30
N ARG A 11 56.53 -3.31 -18.51
CA ARG A 11 56.86 -4.60 -17.87
C ARG A 11 56.25 -4.83 -16.46
N THR A 12 55.63 -5.96 -16.12
CA THR A 12 55.65 -7.36 -16.63
C THR A 12 54.37 -8.12 -16.23
N ASP A 13 53.85 -8.95 -17.13
CA ASP A 13 52.95 -10.11 -16.89
C ASP A 13 53.68 -11.25 -16.11
N PRO A 14 53.19 -12.51 -16.03
CA PRO A 14 51.88 -13.09 -15.68
C PRO A 14 52.01 -14.22 -14.61
N ALA A 15 50.89 -14.92 -14.33
CA ALA A 15 50.78 -16.31 -13.89
C ALA A 15 50.91 -16.64 -12.39
N HIS A 16 49.77 -17.05 -11.81
CA HIS A 16 49.71 -18.31 -11.06
C HIS A 16 48.39 -19.00 -11.41
N ASN A 17 48.50 -19.95 -12.35
CA ASN A 17 47.54 -21.01 -12.60
C ASN A 17 48.04 -22.21 -11.79
N GLU A 18 47.37 -22.56 -10.70
CA GLU A 18 47.61 -23.82 -10.01
C GLU A 18 46.33 -24.67 -10.08
N ALA A 19 46.30 -25.50 -11.11
CA ALA A 19 45.60 -26.76 -11.09
C ALA A 19 46.48 -27.78 -10.36
N TYR A 20 46.02 -28.31 -9.22
CA TYR A 20 46.47 -29.59 -8.63
C TYR A 20 45.31 -30.08 -7.75
N SER A 21 44.46 -30.99 -8.27
CA SER A 21 44.59 -32.45 -8.19
C SER A 21 44.20 -33.00 -6.81
N ASP A 22 42.99 -33.57 -6.74
CA ASP A 22 42.64 -34.62 -5.77
C ASP A 22 43.66 -35.77 -5.82
N PRO A 23 43.92 -36.40 -4.67
CA PRO A 23 43.80 -37.86 -4.66
C PRO A 23 43.08 -38.40 -3.42
N PHE A 24 42.10 -39.26 -3.68
CA PHE A 24 41.46 -40.19 -2.75
C PHE A 24 42.47 -40.89 -1.80
N PRO A 25 42.08 -41.17 -0.55
CA PRO A 25 42.60 -42.34 0.15
C PRO A 25 41.71 -43.55 -0.14
N THR A 26 42.10 -44.36 -1.12
CA THR A 26 41.78 -45.80 -1.10
C THR A 26 42.72 -46.46 -0.10
N SER A 27 42.15 -46.96 1.01
CA SER A 27 42.67 -48.14 1.70
C SER A 27 41.54 -48.76 2.51
N SER A 28 41.02 -49.85 1.94
CA SER A 28 40.37 -50.94 2.64
C SER A 28 41.21 -51.39 3.83
N GLU A 29 40.61 -51.42 5.03
CA GLU A 29 40.76 -52.56 5.95
C GLU A 29 39.48 -52.71 6.77
N ASN A 30 39.04 -53.96 6.80
CA ASN A 30 37.77 -54.47 7.28
C ASN A 30 38.00 -54.99 8.70
N LEU A 31 37.40 -54.39 9.72
CA LEU A 31 37.26 -55.03 11.03
C LEU A 31 35.88 -54.76 11.63
N LEU A 32 35.08 -55.82 11.58
CA LEU A 32 34.06 -56.24 12.54
C LEU A 32 32.78 -55.40 12.67
N SER A 33 31.75 -55.93 12.02
CA SER A 33 30.36 -56.04 12.47
C SER A 33 30.05 -55.50 13.89
N ALA A 34 29.65 -54.22 13.97
CA ALA A 34 28.71 -53.79 14.99
C ALA A 34 27.31 -53.99 14.40
N SER A 35 26.64 -55.07 14.80
CA SER A 35 25.21 -55.30 14.56
C SER A 35 24.42 -54.19 15.25
N TYR A 36 24.12 -53.12 14.53
CA TYR A 36 23.13 -52.14 14.94
C TYR A 36 21.75 -52.80 14.85
N ASP A 37 21.22 -53.18 16.01
CA ASP A 37 19.81 -53.48 16.19
C ASP A 37 19.02 -52.17 16.13
N MET A 38 18.73 -51.71 14.90
CA MET A 38 17.80 -50.63 14.65
C MET A 38 16.38 -51.20 14.71
N THR A 39 15.82 -51.23 15.91
CA THR A 39 14.38 -51.42 16.11
C THR A 39 13.66 -50.22 15.49
N TYR A 40 13.28 -50.35 14.22
CA TYR A 40 12.34 -49.43 13.58
C TYR A 40 10.98 -49.59 14.26
N SER A 41 10.73 -48.76 15.26
CA SER A 41 9.39 -48.52 15.77
C SER A 41 8.63 -47.74 14.69
N GLU A 42 7.77 -48.44 13.97
CA GLU A 42 6.82 -47.87 13.01
C GLU A 42 5.98 -46.79 13.71
N PRO A 43 5.88 -45.56 13.18
CA PRO A 43 5.03 -44.54 13.79
C PRO A 43 3.56 -44.95 13.65
N PRO A 44 2.74 -44.81 14.70
CA PRO A 44 1.32 -45.13 14.61
C PRO A 44 0.66 -44.19 13.61
N ILE A 45 0.00 -44.76 12.61
CA ILE A 45 -0.87 -44.02 11.70
C ILE A 45 -1.97 -43.38 12.57
N PRO A 46 -2.12 -42.04 12.58
CA PRO A 46 -3.17 -41.40 13.37
C PRO A 46 -4.52 -41.81 12.77
N SER A 47 -5.27 -42.59 13.54
CA SER A 47 -6.67 -42.88 13.25
C SER A 47 -7.43 -41.56 13.31
N SER A 48 -8.24 -41.30 12.28
CA SER A 48 -9.14 -40.15 12.17
C SER A 48 -10.26 -40.23 13.21
N ASP A 49 -9.91 -39.97 14.47
CA ASP A 49 -10.85 -39.72 15.55
C ASP A 49 -10.75 -38.22 15.84
N LEU A 50 -11.65 -37.44 15.22
CA LEU A 50 -11.80 -36.01 15.47
C LEU A 50 -11.98 -35.84 16.98
N THR A 51 -11.02 -35.19 17.63
CA THR A 51 -11.11 -34.93 19.06
C THR A 51 -12.40 -34.14 19.34
N LEU A 52 -13.08 -34.42 20.46
CA LEU A 52 -14.33 -33.73 20.85
C LEU A 52 -14.17 -32.20 20.89
N GLU A 53 -12.94 -31.71 21.06
CA GLU A 53 -12.58 -30.30 21.02
C GLU A 53 -12.66 -29.71 19.60
N GLU A 54 -12.24 -30.46 18.57
CA GLU A 54 -12.26 -30.03 17.17
C GLU A 54 -13.70 -29.97 16.62
N SER A 55 -14.56 -30.92 17.00
CA SER A 55 -15.99 -30.85 16.66
C SER A 55 -16.68 -29.66 17.33
N ALA A 56 -16.36 -29.38 18.60
CA ALA A 56 -16.90 -28.21 19.29
C ALA A 56 -16.39 -26.89 18.70
N GLN A 57 -15.18 -26.88 18.15
CA GLN A 57 -14.61 -25.74 17.45
C GLN A 57 -15.29 -25.50 16.09
N LEU A 58 -15.59 -26.57 15.34
CA LEU A 58 -16.36 -26.48 14.10
C LEU A 58 -17.79 -25.97 14.35
N ASP A 59 -18.45 -26.41 15.42
CA ASP A 59 -19.79 -25.92 15.78
C ASP A 59 -19.79 -24.42 16.13
N ARG A 60 -18.75 -23.95 16.84
CA ARG A 60 -18.57 -22.52 17.12
C ARG A 60 -18.35 -21.72 15.85
N LEU A 61 -17.54 -22.23 14.93
CA LEU A 61 -17.22 -21.54 13.68
C LEU A 61 -18.44 -21.48 12.74
N ASN A 62 -19.22 -22.56 12.68
CA ASN A 62 -20.49 -22.58 11.95
C ASN A 62 -21.49 -21.58 12.55
N LYS A 63 -21.59 -21.52 13.88
CA LYS A 63 -22.43 -20.54 14.56
C LYS A 63 -22.00 -19.10 14.30
N ASP A 64 -20.69 -18.84 14.32
CA ASP A 64 -20.14 -17.52 13.98
C ASP A 64 -20.45 -17.18 12.52
N LEU A 65 -20.26 -18.12 11.59
CA LEU A 65 -20.58 -17.92 10.18
C LEU A 65 -22.06 -17.57 9.98
N ASP A 66 -22.97 -18.31 10.61
CA ASP A 66 -24.41 -18.04 10.57
C ASP A 66 -24.74 -16.64 11.14
N SER A 67 -24.07 -16.25 12.23
CA SER A 67 -24.26 -14.92 12.81
C SER A 67 -23.77 -13.80 11.87
N THR A 68 -22.66 -14.02 11.16
CA THR A 68 -22.14 -13.05 10.20
C THR A 68 -23.02 -12.94 8.95
N LEU A 69 -23.61 -14.05 8.50
CA LEU A 69 -24.55 -14.06 7.39
C LEU A 69 -25.83 -13.28 7.74
N GLN A 70 -26.38 -13.50 8.93
CA GLN A 70 -27.54 -12.72 9.42
C GLN A 70 -27.22 -11.22 9.54
N ALA A 71 -26.04 -10.88 10.07
CA ALA A 71 -25.60 -9.48 10.17
C ALA A 71 -25.44 -8.82 8.79
N LEU A 72 -24.92 -9.54 7.80
CA LEU A 72 -24.81 -9.03 6.43
C LEU A 72 -26.19 -8.87 5.77
N GLU A 73 -27.10 -9.81 5.96
CA GLU A 73 -28.45 -9.73 5.41
C GLU A 73 -29.23 -8.52 5.96
N THR A 74 -29.15 -8.30 7.28
CA THR A 74 -29.75 -7.11 7.91
C THR A 74 -29.12 -5.81 7.42
N ALA A 75 -27.79 -5.76 7.25
CA ALA A 75 -27.10 -4.60 6.69
C ALA A 75 -27.50 -4.31 5.23
N LEU A 76 -27.71 -5.35 4.41
CA LEU A 76 -28.21 -5.21 3.04
C LEU A 76 -29.64 -4.65 3.02
N HIS A 77 -30.53 -5.15 3.87
CA HIS A 77 -31.89 -4.62 4.00
C HIS A 77 -31.90 -3.14 4.41
N GLN A 78 -31.08 -2.77 5.41
CA GLN A 78 -30.95 -1.37 5.84
C GLN A 78 -30.41 -0.47 4.72
N ARG A 79 -29.44 -0.96 3.94
CA ARG A 79 -28.88 -0.22 2.80
C ARG A 79 -29.94 0.00 1.71
N ASP A 80 -30.72 -1.03 1.38
CA ASP A 80 -31.76 -0.92 0.36
C ASP A 80 -32.91 0.01 0.80
N GLU A 81 -33.27 0.00 2.09
CA GLU A 81 -34.21 0.97 2.67
C GLU A 81 -33.66 2.40 2.57
N ALA A 82 -32.39 2.63 2.92
CA ALA A 82 -31.74 3.94 2.79
C ALA A 82 -31.70 4.44 1.34
N LEU A 83 -31.41 3.55 0.38
CA LEU A 83 -31.45 3.86 -1.06
C LEU A 83 -32.86 4.21 -1.55
N SER A 84 -33.90 3.62 -0.96
CA SER A 84 -35.29 3.97 -1.31
C SER A 84 -35.73 5.34 -0.79
N ASN A 85 -35.13 5.83 0.31
CA ASN A 85 -35.45 7.13 0.91
C ASN A 85 -34.68 8.30 0.27
N LEU A 86 -33.48 8.06 -0.24
CA LEU A 86 -32.65 9.04 -0.97
C LEU A 86 -33.36 9.79 -2.13
N PRO A 87 -34.15 9.13 -3.03
CA PRO A 87 -34.83 9.84 -4.10
C PRO A 87 -35.91 10.81 -3.59
N SER A 88 -36.58 10.50 -2.49
CA SER A 88 -37.56 11.41 -1.87
C SER A 88 -36.89 12.64 -1.25
N GLU A 89 -35.68 12.47 -0.70
CA GLU A 89 -34.86 13.55 -0.15
C GLU A 89 -34.30 14.46 -1.27
N LEU A 90 -33.82 13.88 -2.37
CA LEU A 90 -33.35 14.62 -3.55
C LEU A 90 -34.46 15.42 -4.25
N ILE A 91 -35.69 14.90 -4.32
CA ILE A 91 -36.83 15.64 -4.89
C ILE A 91 -37.22 16.81 -3.98
N SER A 92 -37.13 16.62 -2.67
CA SER A 92 -37.44 17.68 -1.70
C SER A 92 -36.41 18.81 -1.74
N SER A 93 -35.10 18.49 -1.83
CA SER A 93 -34.04 19.50 -1.96
C SER A 93 -34.02 20.18 -3.35
N SER A 94 -34.28 19.44 -4.43
CA SER A 94 -34.36 20.01 -5.80
C SER A 94 -35.51 21.01 -5.96
N SER A 95 -36.56 20.90 -5.14
CA SER A 95 -37.68 21.85 -5.15
C SER A 95 -37.28 23.22 -4.59
N GLU A 96 -36.27 23.29 -3.73
CA GLU A 96 -35.74 24.54 -3.18
C GLU A 96 -34.77 25.24 -4.15
N ASP A 97 -34.00 24.48 -4.93
CA ASP A 97 -33.03 25.03 -5.90
C ASP A 97 -33.69 25.61 -7.17
N THR A 98 -34.85 25.09 -7.59
CA THR A 98 -35.54 25.62 -8.78
C THR A 98 -36.16 27.01 -8.57
N ALA A 99 -36.42 27.40 -7.32
CA ALA A 99 -36.88 28.76 -7.01
C ALA A 99 -35.73 29.81 -7.06
N LEU A 100 -34.47 29.38 -6.93
CA LEU A 100 -33.29 30.27 -6.96
C LEU A 100 -32.68 30.41 -8.36
N SER A 101 -32.95 29.49 -9.29
CA SER A 101 -32.39 29.51 -10.65
C SER A 101 -33.13 30.44 -11.62
N SER A 102 -34.38 30.83 -11.32
CA SER A 102 -35.17 31.75 -12.16
C SER A 102 -34.73 33.22 -12.08
N ASP A 103 -33.79 33.58 -11.21
CA ASP A 103 -33.23 34.95 -11.08
C ASP A 103 -31.79 35.06 -11.64
N LEU A 104 -31.49 34.34 -12.72
CA LEU A 104 -30.31 34.65 -13.54
C LEU A 104 -30.68 35.74 -14.54
N GLY A 105 -30.91 36.94 -13.99
CA GLY A 105 -31.01 38.17 -14.76
C GLY A 105 -29.80 38.34 -15.67
N THR A 106 -30.07 38.77 -16.89
CA THR A 106 -29.09 39.19 -17.91
C THR A 106 -27.84 39.84 -17.31
N PRO A 107 -26.61 39.46 -17.71
CA PRO A 107 -25.35 39.87 -17.07
C PRO A 107 -24.99 41.37 -17.22
N ASN A 108 -25.90 42.21 -17.71
CA ASN A 108 -25.65 43.61 -18.01
C ASN A 108 -26.43 44.61 -17.14
N SER A 109 -27.10 44.15 -16.07
CA SER A 109 -27.92 45.00 -15.20
C SER A 109 -27.57 44.87 -13.71
N MET A 110 -26.29 44.70 -13.37
CA MET A 110 -25.81 44.83 -11.99
C MET A 110 -24.88 46.05 -11.90
N PRO A 111 -25.02 46.90 -10.87
CA PRO A 111 -24.14 48.04 -10.67
C PRO A 111 -22.68 47.56 -10.52
N ASP A 112 -21.74 48.34 -11.02
CA ASP A 112 -20.31 47.96 -11.02
C ASP A 112 -19.78 47.63 -9.62
N THR A 113 -20.40 48.20 -8.57
CA THR A 113 -20.11 47.90 -7.16
C THR A 113 -20.37 46.43 -6.80
N GLU A 114 -21.51 45.87 -7.19
CA GLU A 114 -21.88 44.47 -6.88
C GLU A 114 -21.01 43.48 -7.66
N LYS A 115 -20.61 43.83 -8.89
CA LYS A 115 -19.66 43.03 -9.68
C LYS A 115 -18.29 42.99 -9.00
N ILE A 116 -17.80 44.14 -8.53
CA ILE A 116 -16.53 44.25 -7.82
C ILE A 116 -16.57 43.45 -6.51
N GLU A 117 -17.67 43.51 -5.76
CA GLU A 117 -17.86 42.74 -4.53
C GLU A 117 -17.83 41.23 -4.77
N ARG A 118 -18.53 40.73 -5.79
CA ARG A 118 -18.46 39.31 -6.17
C ARG A 118 -17.06 38.89 -6.60
N CYS A 119 -16.36 39.70 -7.39
CA CYS A 119 -14.98 39.40 -7.77
C CYS A 119 -14.05 39.32 -6.56
N LYS A 120 -14.20 40.23 -5.59
CA LYS A 120 -13.43 40.20 -4.33
C LYS A 120 -13.72 38.93 -3.54
N ALA A 121 -14.98 38.56 -3.37
CA ALA A 121 -15.37 37.34 -2.68
C ALA A 121 -14.73 36.08 -3.32
N VAL A 122 -14.73 36.00 -4.66
CA VAL A 122 -14.07 34.88 -5.38
C VAL A 122 -12.56 34.87 -5.12
N ILE A 123 -11.90 36.02 -5.21
CA ILE A 123 -10.45 36.12 -4.93
C ILE A 123 -10.14 35.71 -3.48
N ASP A 124 -10.94 36.17 -2.52
CA ASP A 124 -10.75 35.84 -1.10
C ASP A 124 -10.92 34.33 -0.85
N THR A 125 -11.90 33.69 -1.50
CA THR A 125 -12.06 32.22 -1.40
C THR A 125 -10.86 31.48 -1.98
N TYR A 126 -10.30 31.95 -3.09
CA TYR A 126 -9.13 31.35 -3.71
C TYR A 126 -7.87 31.53 -2.86
N VAL A 127 -7.64 32.75 -2.33
CA VAL A 127 -6.52 33.06 -1.45
C VAL A 127 -6.58 32.21 -0.18
N ARG A 128 -7.77 32.09 0.43
CA ARG A 128 -7.95 31.23 1.61
C ARG A 128 -7.67 29.76 1.29
N GLY A 129 -8.22 29.24 0.19
CA GLY A 129 -7.99 27.86 -0.22
C GLY A 129 -6.50 27.57 -0.48
N LEU A 130 -5.76 28.52 -1.05
CA LEU A 130 -4.32 28.38 -1.25
C LEU A 130 -3.54 28.36 0.06
N HIS A 131 -3.91 29.20 1.03
CA HIS A 131 -3.29 29.18 2.36
C HIS A 131 -3.55 27.87 3.09
N GLU A 132 -4.80 27.41 3.14
CA GLU A 132 -5.18 26.15 3.77
C GLU A 132 -4.47 24.95 3.12
N PHE A 133 -4.40 24.92 1.79
CA PHE A 133 -3.66 23.90 1.05
C PHE A 133 -2.16 23.91 1.40
N ASN A 134 -1.54 25.09 1.41
CA ASN A 134 -0.12 25.21 1.72
C ASN A 134 0.18 24.78 3.16
N GLU A 135 -0.65 25.17 4.13
CA GLU A 135 -0.50 24.74 5.52
C GLU A 135 -0.57 23.22 5.65
N MET A 136 -1.57 22.59 5.03
CA MET A 136 -1.72 21.13 5.06
C MET A 136 -0.55 20.43 4.37
N LYS A 137 -0.09 20.96 3.24
CA LYS A 137 1.07 20.43 2.51
C LYS A 137 2.35 20.51 3.35
N ASP A 138 2.60 21.63 4.01
CA ASP A 138 3.79 21.82 4.84
C ASP A 138 3.76 20.88 6.07
N LEU A 139 2.60 20.71 6.70
CA LEU A 139 2.40 19.72 7.76
C LEU A 139 2.66 18.30 7.26
N ALA A 140 2.11 17.93 6.10
CA ALA A 140 2.29 16.60 5.51
C ALA A 140 3.75 16.33 5.17
N GLN A 141 4.47 17.32 4.61
CA GLN A 141 5.89 17.21 4.32
C GLN A 141 6.73 17.13 5.61
N GLY A 142 6.37 17.88 6.64
CA GLY A 142 6.99 17.77 7.96
C GLY A 142 6.84 16.36 8.56
N LEU A 143 5.63 15.81 8.53
CA LEU A 143 5.35 14.44 8.99
C LEU A 143 6.08 13.38 8.16
N ALA A 144 6.06 13.51 6.83
CA ALA A 144 6.82 12.65 5.94
C ALA A 144 8.32 12.71 6.26
N GLY A 145 8.82 13.86 6.76
CA GLY A 145 10.18 14.08 7.26
C GLY A 145 10.53 13.12 8.37
N LEU A 146 9.68 13.14 9.39
CA LEU A 146 9.84 12.29 10.58
C LEU A 146 9.72 10.81 10.24
N VAL A 147 8.83 10.43 9.33
CA VAL A 147 8.67 9.03 8.90
C VAL A 147 9.88 8.57 8.08
N ALA A 148 10.37 9.40 7.17
CA ALA A 148 11.54 9.12 6.34
C ALA A 148 12.79 8.93 7.21
N GLU A 149 12.99 9.81 8.21
CA GLU A 149 14.08 9.70 9.18
C GLU A 149 14.01 8.39 9.98
N ARG A 150 12.83 8.00 10.48
CA ARG A 150 12.66 6.74 11.23
C ARG A 150 12.91 5.50 10.38
N ARG A 151 12.61 5.55 9.08
CA ARG A 151 12.86 4.44 8.15
C ARG A 151 14.29 4.42 7.59
N GLY A 152 15.05 5.50 7.76
CA GLY A 152 16.37 5.65 7.14
C GLY A 152 16.31 5.77 5.61
N VAL A 153 15.18 6.21 5.06
CA VAL A 153 14.92 6.33 3.62
C VAL A 153 14.87 7.81 3.24
N ARG A 154 15.28 8.16 2.01
CA ARG A 154 15.21 9.56 1.57
C ARG A 154 13.75 9.99 1.45
N MET A 155 13.42 11.22 1.86
CA MET A 155 12.08 11.81 1.69
C MET A 155 11.47 11.55 0.31
N GLN A 156 12.25 11.77 -0.75
CA GLN A 156 11.79 11.59 -2.14
C GLN A 156 11.41 10.15 -2.47
N GLU A 157 12.11 9.17 -1.90
CA GLU A 157 11.83 7.74 -2.09
C GLU A 157 10.56 7.36 -1.33
N LEU A 158 10.41 7.83 -0.09
CA LEU A 158 9.19 7.64 0.69
C LEU A 158 7.98 8.28 -0.01
N MET A 159 8.09 9.53 -0.45
CA MET A 159 7.01 10.21 -1.16
C MET A 159 6.62 9.43 -2.43
N LYS A 160 7.60 8.91 -3.19
CA LYS A 160 7.34 8.07 -4.37
C LYS A 160 6.65 6.74 -4.02
N GLU A 161 7.04 6.07 -2.94
CA GLU A 161 6.37 4.86 -2.44
C GLU A 161 4.90 5.11 -2.11
N TYR A 162 4.60 6.28 -1.54
CA TYR A 162 3.24 6.70 -1.20
C TYR A 162 2.49 7.42 -2.34
N GLY A 163 3.09 7.51 -3.54
CA GLY A 163 2.48 8.17 -4.69
C GLY A 163 2.37 9.71 -4.58
N ILE A 164 3.09 10.32 -3.65
CA ILE A 164 3.10 11.76 -3.40
C ILE A 164 4.21 12.41 -4.24
N GLY A 165 3.89 13.41 -5.05
CA GLY A 165 4.89 14.23 -5.75
C GLY A 165 5.01 14.01 -7.26
N ASN A 166 4.10 13.24 -7.87
CA ASN A 166 3.90 13.29 -9.31
C ASN A 166 2.76 14.29 -9.54
N GLY A 167 3.01 15.37 -10.26
CA GLY A 167 2.04 16.43 -10.51
C GLY A 167 0.92 16.03 -11.50
N GLU A 168 0.31 14.86 -11.27
CA GLU A 168 -0.88 14.36 -11.98
C GLU A 168 -2.11 14.38 -11.06
#